data_AF-A0A197JCQ1-F1
#
_entry.id   AF-A0A197JCQ1-F1
#
_cell.length_a   1.000
_cell.length_b   1.000
_cell.length_c   1.000
_cell.angle_alpha   90.00
_cell.angle_beta   90.00
_cell.angle_gamma   90.00
#
_symmetry.space_group_name_H-M   'P 1'
#
loop_
_entity.id
_entity.type
_entity.pdbx_description
1 polymer ?
#
loop_
_entity_poly.entity_id
_entity_poly.type
_entity_poly.pdbx_seq_one_letter_code
_entity_poly.pdbx_strand_id
1 'polypeptide(L)'
;MSEQDDTNSGKGVNMGQKGYFGYLKHTLKYEGELLDPLDCTWAKWDVDLLGGYYDFIRQNISDDLSTDGYQLGVRLAQHIGHRLTPARTSIYLDGSPPDQKAKAHSERAINRHKTIKEIDVLLEKVKKNSEAGKWTAKTVVKSITKKLASIFRMSPDFTRTFLDGLRSVFSDVVICEGEADTHIAQSITKNPPMLLSLASISFGWQCRRIAIYWVIARSLFC
;
A
#
# COMPACT_ATOMS: atom_id res chain seq x y z
N MET A 1 -44.41 27.73 5.58
CA MET A 1 -43.43 28.31 4.63
C MET A 1 -42.15 28.49 5.43
N SER A 2 -41.27 27.48 5.45
CA SER A 2 -40.24 27.10 4.44
C SER A 2 -38.88 27.57 4.98
N GLU A 3 -38.01 26.65 5.45
CA GLU A 3 -36.82 26.10 4.72
C GLU A 3 -35.79 27.20 4.39
N GLN A 4 -34.49 27.10 4.69
CA GLN A 4 -33.49 26.06 4.36
C GLN A 4 -32.34 26.11 5.40
N ASP A 5 -32.00 25.04 6.12
CA ASP A 5 -30.99 24.00 5.84
C ASP A 5 -29.82 24.36 4.88
N ASP A 6 -28.72 24.86 5.45
CA ASP A 6 -27.39 24.85 4.83
C ASP A 6 -26.60 23.63 5.29
N THR A 7 -26.89 22.50 4.63
CA THR A 7 -26.07 21.28 4.68
C THR A 7 -25.01 21.33 3.58
N ASN A 8 -23.79 21.81 3.87
CA ASN A 8 -22.63 21.46 3.04
C ASN A 8 -21.25 21.68 3.70
N SER A 9 -20.95 20.90 4.74
CA SER A 9 -19.56 20.73 5.25
C SER A 9 -19.11 19.27 5.15
N GLY A 10 -19.48 18.61 4.05
CA GLY A 10 -19.02 17.26 3.71
C GLY A 10 -17.83 17.28 2.75
N LYS A 11 -16.62 17.58 3.24
CA LYS A 11 -15.38 17.20 2.52
C LYS A 11 -14.47 16.41 3.44
N GLY A 12 -14.45 15.10 3.17
CA GLY A 12 -13.68 14.09 3.86
C GLY A 12 -12.19 14.41 3.92
N VAL A 13 -11.60 13.97 5.02
CA VAL A 13 -10.18 14.06 5.36
C VAL A 13 -9.37 13.33 4.27
N ASN A 14 -8.44 14.04 3.64
CA ASN A 14 -7.66 13.60 2.48
C ASN A 14 -6.72 12.41 2.83
N MET A 15 -6.94 11.27 2.16
CA MET A 15 -5.95 10.20 2.02
C MET A 15 -5.35 10.28 0.62
N GLY A 16 -4.09 10.74 0.51
CA GLY A 16 -3.62 11.25 -0.77
C GLY A 16 -4.45 12.46 -1.22
N GLN A 17 -3.87 13.37 -1.96
CA GLN A 17 -4.66 14.39 -2.64
C GLN A 17 -5.34 13.72 -3.85
N LYS A 18 -6.57 13.24 -3.63
CA LYS A 18 -7.37 12.61 -4.69
C LYS A 18 -7.50 13.58 -5.86
N GLY A 19 -7.12 13.13 -7.06
CA GLY A 19 -7.16 13.94 -8.27
C GLY A 19 -5.94 14.85 -8.47
N TYR A 20 -4.98 14.89 -7.54
CA TYR A 20 -3.77 15.71 -7.68
C TYR A 20 -2.93 15.33 -8.90
N PHE A 21 -2.76 14.03 -9.18
CA PHE A 21 -2.09 13.59 -10.40
C PHE A 21 -2.86 13.95 -11.67
N GLY A 22 -4.20 13.91 -11.62
CA GLY A 22 -5.04 14.42 -12.70
C GLY A 22 -4.80 15.92 -12.92
N TYR A 23 -4.74 16.70 -11.84
CA TYR A 23 -4.41 18.11 -11.86
C TYR A 23 -2.99 18.38 -12.41
N LEU A 24 -1.97 17.65 -11.98
CA LEU A 24 -0.60 17.80 -12.53
C LEU A 24 -0.55 17.51 -14.04
N LYS A 25 -1.20 16.42 -14.48
CA LYS A 25 -1.23 16.02 -15.88
C LYS A 25 -1.98 17.02 -16.76
N HIS A 26 -3.15 17.48 -16.31
CA HIS A 26 -4.02 18.35 -17.10
C HIS A 26 -3.62 19.83 -17.03
N THR A 27 -3.14 20.31 -15.88
CA THR A 27 -2.84 21.73 -15.63
C THR A 27 -1.37 22.06 -15.89
N LEU A 28 -0.44 21.23 -15.41
CA LEU A 28 1.00 21.52 -15.50
C LEU A 28 1.66 20.87 -16.72
N LYS A 29 0.91 20.11 -17.54
CA LYS A 29 1.42 19.32 -18.68
C LYS A 29 2.66 18.51 -18.32
N TYR A 30 2.72 18.04 -17.08
CA TYR A 30 3.88 17.29 -16.60
C TYR A 30 3.86 15.90 -17.25
N GLU A 31 4.69 15.72 -18.27
CA GLU A 31 5.07 14.43 -18.85
C GLU A 31 6.42 14.07 -18.26
N GLY A 32 6.43 13.49 -17.05
CA GLY A 32 7.67 12.99 -16.48
C GLY A 32 8.25 11.89 -17.37
N GLU A 33 9.56 11.93 -17.62
CA GLU A 33 10.26 10.78 -18.19
C GLU A 33 10.24 9.63 -17.18
N LEU A 34 9.72 8.48 -17.60
CA LEU A 34 9.82 7.23 -16.85
C LEU A 34 11.27 6.73 -16.96
N LEU A 35 12.09 7.03 -15.96
CA LEU A 35 13.49 6.60 -15.90
C LEU A 35 13.61 5.16 -15.45
N ASP A 36 13.86 4.14 -16.28
CA ASP A 36 13.99 2.74 -15.80
C ASP A 36 14.96 2.68 -14.59
N PRO A 37 14.60 2.09 -13.44
CA PRO A 37 15.51 2.06 -12.30
C PRO A 37 16.78 1.25 -12.62
N LEU A 38 16.72 0.36 -13.60
CA LEU A 38 17.86 -0.36 -14.17
C LEU A 38 18.82 0.57 -14.94
N ASP A 39 18.33 1.66 -15.52
CA ASP A 39 19.16 2.68 -16.16
C ASP A 39 19.76 3.67 -15.13
N CYS A 40 19.26 3.63 -13.90
CA CYS A 40 19.61 4.53 -12.80
C CYS A 40 20.32 3.80 -11.64
N THR A 41 21.23 2.86 -11.94
CA THR A 41 22.03 2.14 -10.91
C THR A 41 22.92 3.05 -10.06
N TRP A 42 23.14 4.30 -10.51
CA TRP A 42 23.83 5.34 -9.77
C TRP A 42 22.96 6.01 -8.69
N ALA A 43 21.64 5.88 -8.76
CA ALA A 43 20.72 6.57 -7.87
C ALA A 43 20.58 5.85 -6.52
N LYS A 44 20.37 6.63 -5.45
CA LYS A 44 19.84 6.12 -4.19
C LYS A 44 18.31 6.17 -4.26
N TRP A 45 17.67 5.10 -3.80
CA TRP A 45 16.23 4.90 -3.81
C TRP A 45 15.68 4.77 -2.40
N ASP A 46 14.69 5.58 -2.07
CA ASP A 46 13.93 5.46 -0.84
C ASP A 46 12.52 4.98 -1.19
N VAL A 47 12.13 3.82 -0.65
CA VAL A 47 10.89 3.12 -1.00
C VAL A 47 9.90 3.18 0.16
N ASP A 48 8.74 3.78 -0.09
CA ASP A 48 7.57 3.62 0.76
C ASP A 48 6.94 2.23 0.53
N LEU A 49 7.13 1.33 1.48
CA LEU A 49 6.80 -0.09 1.32
C LEU A 49 5.30 -0.33 1.14
N LEU A 50 4.46 0.31 1.97
CA LEU A 50 3.00 0.14 1.87
C LEU A 50 2.44 0.99 0.73
N GLY A 51 3.00 2.18 0.48
CA GLY A 51 2.63 2.97 -0.67
C GLY A 51 2.87 2.22 -1.99
N GLY A 52 4.02 1.56 -2.16
CA GLY A 52 4.42 0.92 -3.42
C GLY A 52 4.02 -0.55 -3.58
N TYR A 53 3.95 -1.33 -2.50
CA TYR A 53 3.88 -2.80 -2.55
C TYR A 53 2.74 -3.43 -1.74
N TYR A 54 1.80 -2.64 -1.23
CA TYR A 54 0.66 -3.19 -0.47
C TYR A 54 -0.14 -4.24 -1.25
N ASP A 55 -0.38 -4.02 -2.54
CA ASP A 55 -1.10 -4.99 -3.36
C ASP A 55 -0.32 -6.29 -3.60
N PHE A 56 1.01 -6.22 -3.75
CA PHE A 56 1.86 -7.41 -3.85
C PHE A 56 1.78 -8.26 -2.56
N ILE A 57 1.92 -7.61 -1.40
CA ILE A 57 1.82 -8.24 -0.08
C ILE A 57 0.44 -8.91 0.05
N ARG A 58 -0.62 -8.16 -0.28
CA ARG A 58 -2.00 -8.64 -0.17
C ARG A 58 -2.30 -9.83 -1.10
N GLN A 59 -1.81 -9.81 -2.33
CA GLN A 59 -2.01 -10.91 -3.29
C GLN A 59 -1.28 -12.18 -2.84
N ASN A 60 -0.01 -12.09 -2.45
CA ASN A 60 0.76 -13.26 -2.03
C ASN A 60 0.15 -13.96 -0.79
N ILE A 61 -0.43 -13.19 0.13
CA ILE A 61 -1.15 -13.75 1.28
C ILE A 61 -2.48 -14.37 0.86
N SER A 62 -3.17 -13.76 -0.11
CA SER A 62 -4.41 -14.30 -0.65
C SER A 62 -4.21 -15.63 -1.39
N ASP A 63 -3.06 -15.80 -2.05
CA ASP A 63 -2.72 -16.99 -2.82
C ASP A 63 -2.25 -18.13 -1.92
N ASP A 64 -1.58 -17.81 -0.80
CA ASP A 64 -1.16 -18.78 0.20
C ASP A 64 -1.29 -18.22 1.62
N LEU A 65 -2.41 -18.57 2.26
CA LEU A 65 -2.74 -18.19 3.64
C LEU A 65 -1.81 -18.83 4.69
N SER A 66 -1.00 -19.82 4.31
CA SER A 66 0.01 -20.43 5.19
C SER A 66 1.36 -19.73 5.14
N THR A 67 1.50 -18.70 4.29
CA THR A 67 2.74 -17.95 4.13
C THR A 67 3.18 -17.34 5.46
N ASP A 68 4.34 -17.79 5.94
CA ASP A 68 5.09 -17.13 7.02
C ASP A 68 5.59 -15.75 6.55
N GLY A 69 5.54 -14.79 7.47
CA GLY A 69 6.00 -13.43 7.25
C GLY A 69 7.43 -13.38 6.70
N TYR A 70 8.37 -14.19 7.23
CA TYR A 70 9.75 -14.18 6.74
C TYR A 70 9.86 -14.54 5.26
N GLN A 71 9.20 -15.63 4.84
CA GLN A 71 9.21 -16.06 3.44
C GLN A 71 8.53 -15.04 2.50
N LEU A 72 7.50 -14.35 2.97
CA LEU A 72 6.90 -13.24 2.22
C LEU A 72 7.88 -12.08 2.09
N GLY A 73 8.59 -11.75 3.17
CA GLY A 73 9.61 -10.72 3.22
C GLY A 73 10.71 -10.99 2.20
N VAL A 74 11.27 -12.20 2.17
CA VAL A 74 12.30 -12.62 1.20
C VAL A 74 11.79 -12.50 -0.24
N ARG A 75 10.58 -12.99 -0.53
CA ARG A 75 9.98 -12.89 -1.87
C ARG A 75 9.84 -11.45 -2.34
N LEU A 76 9.33 -10.58 -1.46
CA LEU A 76 9.23 -9.16 -1.77
C LEU A 76 10.63 -8.54 -1.94
N ALA A 77 11.59 -8.94 -1.12
CA ALA A 77 12.94 -8.42 -1.17
C ALA A 77 13.62 -8.73 -2.51
N GLN A 78 13.47 -9.96 -3.01
CA GLN A 78 13.93 -10.38 -4.34
C GLN A 78 13.19 -9.62 -5.45
N HIS A 79 11.88 -9.46 -5.31
CA HIS A 79 11.07 -8.71 -6.28
C HIS A 79 11.55 -7.25 -6.43
N ILE A 80 11.85 -6.58 -5.32
CA ILE A 80 12.42 -5.23 -5.32
C ILE A 80 13.86 -5.24 -5.84
N GLY A 81 14.68 -6.18 -5.37
CA GLY A 81 16.10 -6.30 -5.70
C GLY A 81 16.40 -6.61 -7.17
N HIS A 82 15.45 -7.20 -7.90
CA HIS A 82 15.54 -7.35 -9.36
C HIS A 82 15.46 -6.02 -10.12
N ARG A 83 14.95 -4.96 -9.50
CA ARG A 83 14.77 -3.64 -10.13
C ARG A 83 15.64 -2.57 -9.51
N LEU A 84 15.94 -2.68 -8.22
CA LEU A 84 16.72 -1.71 -7.47
C LEU A 84 17.97 -2.36 -6.89
N THR A 85 19.09 -1.64 -6.90
CA THR A 85 20.35 -2.13 -6.31
C THR A 85 20.24 -2.12 -4.78
N PRO A 86 20.31 -3.27 -4.08
CA PRO A 86 20.06 -3.31 -2.63
C PRO A 86 20.96 -2.38 -1.81
N ALA A 87 22.24 -2.26 -2.19
CA ALA A 87 23.20 -1.38 -1.52
C ALA A 87 22.87 0.12 -1.63
N ARG A 88 21.93 0.51 -2.51
CA ARG A 88 21.49 1.88 -2.73
C ARG A 88 20.00 2.07 -2.47
N THR A 89 19.36 1.13 -1.79
CA THR A 89 17.94 1.16 -1.53
C THR A 89 17.64 1.09 -0.04
N SER A 90 16.87 2.07 0.42
CA SER A 90 16.34 2.15 1.77
C SER A 90 14.83 1.85 1.71
N ILE A 91 14.37 0.91 2.53
CA ILE A 91 12.95 0.51 2.61
C ILE A 91 12.34 1.11 3.87
N TYR A 92 11.23 1.85 3.72
CA TYR A 92 10.54 2.50 4.82
C TYR A 92 9.15 1.89 5.01
N LEU A 93 8.86 1.47 6.24
CA LEU A 93 7.54 1.05 6.68
C LEU A 93 6.90 2.14 7.55
N ASP A 94 5.61 2.37 7.37
CA ASP A 94 4.81 3.23 8.25
C ASP A 94 4.91 2.78 9.72
N GLY A 95 5.02 3.77 10.58
CA GLY A 95 4.90 3.66 12.04
C GLY A 95 3.50 3.93 12.55
N SER A 96 3.45 4.54 13.74
CA SER A 96 2.19 4.94 14.36
C SER A 96 1.55 6.07 13.55
N PRO A 97 0.28 5.95 13.16
CA PRO A 97 -0.36 6.99 12.35
C PRO A 97 -0.50 8.28 13.17
N PRO A 98 -0.37 9.47 12.54
CA PRO A 98 -0.62 10.74 13.21
C PRO A 98 -2.11 10.91 13.54
N ASP A 99 -2.41 11.66 14.60
CA ASP A 99 -3.78 11.88 15.11
C ASP A 99 -4.77 12.38 14.04
N GLN A 100 -4.27 13.17 13.09
CA GLN A 100 -5.06 13.71 11.97
C GLN A 100 -5.64 12.62 11.05
N LYS A 101 -5.06 11.40 11.07
CA LYS A 101 -5.58 10.24 10.34
C LYS A 101 -6.46 9.32 11.18
N ALA A 102 -6.72 9.63 12.45
CA ALA A 102 -7.56 8.80 13.33
C ALA A 102 -8.95 8.50 12.73
N LYS A 103 -9.58 9.49 12.06
CA LYS A 103 -10.86 9.31 11.37
C LYS A 103 -10.77 8.28 10.23
N ALA A 104 -9.78 8.40 9.36
CA ALA A 104 -9.56 7.45 8.27
C ALA A 104 -9.25 6.03 8.77
N HIS A 105 -8.49 5.92 9.87
CA HIS A 105 -8.25 4.63 10.53
C HIS A 105 -9.53 4.01 11.10
N SER A 106 -10.39 4.82 11.71
CA SER A 106 -11.71 4.40 12.19
C SER A 106 -12.61 3.92 11.04
N GLU A 107 -12.71 4.68 9.95
CA GLU A 107 -13.49 4.30 8.76
C GLU A 107 -12.99 2.97 8.14
N ARG A 108 -11.66 2.79 8.02
CA ARG A 108 -11.07 1.52 7.58
C ARG A 108 -11.42 0.38 8.54
N ALA A 109 -11.42 0.62 9.85
CA ALA A 109 -11.80 -0.39 10.84
C ALA A 109 -13.28 -0.80 10.73
N ILE A 110 -14.17 0.17 10.55
CA ILE A 110 -15.60 -0.06 10.31
C ILE A 110 -15.82 -0.88 9.03
N ASN A 111 -15.16 -0.50 7.92
CA ASN A 111 -15.26 -1.23 6.65
C ASN A 111 -14.72 -2.67 6.77
N ARG A 112 -13.62 -2.88 7.50
CA ARG A 112 -13.12 -4.24 7.78
C ARG A 112 -14.14 -5.05 8.56
N HIS A 113 -14.72 -4.48 9.62
CA HIS A 113 -15.70 -5.19 10.43
C HIS A 113 -16.96 -5.56 9.65
N LYS A 114 -17.44 -4.65 8.78
CA LYS A 114 -18.51 -4.96 7.83
C LYS A 114 -18.14 -6.12 6.89
N THR A 115 -16.93 -6.10 6.36
CA THR A 115 -16.44 -7.15 5.45
C THR A 115 -16.32 -8.51 6.15
N ILE A 116 -15.89 -8.53 7.42
CA ILE A 116 -15.86 -9.76 8.24
C ILE A 116 -17.26 -10.36 8.35
N LYS A 117 -18.28 -9.56 8.69
CA LYS A 117 -19.67 -10.04 8.75
C LYS A 117 -20.16 -10.61 7.42
N GLU A 118 -19.77 -10.00 6.29
CA GLU A 118 -20.10 -10.51 4.97
C GLU A 118 -19.40 -11.85 4.67
N ILE A 119 -18.18 -12.07 5.17
CA ILE A 119 -17.49 -13.35 5.07
C ILE A 119 -18.23 -14.42 5.87
N ASP A 120 -18.66 -14.11 7.11
CA ASP A 120 -19.40 -15.05 7.97
C ASP A 120 -20.67 -15.55 7.29
N VAL A 121 -21.44 -14.65 6.65
CA VAL A 121 -22.65 -15.01 5.88
C VAL A 121 -22.31 -15.95 4.72
N LEU A 122 -21.21 -15.71 4.02
CA LEU A 122 -20.77 -16.55 2.91
C LEU A 122 -20.29 -17.93 3.40
N LEU A 123 -19.60 -17.99 4.54
CA LEU A 123 -19.15 -19.23 5.17
C LEU A 123 -20.33 -20.07 5.66
N GLU A 124 -21.35 -19.46 6.26
CA GLU A 124 -22.60 -20.14 6.63
C GLU A 124 -23.32 -20.73 5.41
N LYS A 125 -23.28 -20.04 4.26
CA LYS A 125 -23.80 -20.59 3.00
C LYS A 125 -22.98 -21.80 2.53
N VAL A 126 -21.66 -21.76 2.65
CA VAL A 126 -20.78 -22.90 2.31
C VAL A 126 -21.11 -24.09 3.22
N LYS A 127 -21.26 -23.85 4.53
CA LYS A 127 -21.59 -24.88 5.52
C LYS A 127 -22.93 -25.56 5.21
N LYS A 128 -24.00 -24.77 5.00
CA LYS A 128 -25.33 -25.31 4.63
C LYS A 128 -25.31 -26.12 3.33
N ASN A 129 -24.55 -25.67 2.33
CA ASN A 129 -24.40 -26.43 1.09
C ASN A 129 -23.68 -27.76 1.34
N SER A 130 -22.61 -27.75 2.13
CA SER A 130 -21.87 -28.95 2.51
C SER A 130 -22.76 -29.96 3.25
N GLU A 131 -23.52 -29.50 4.24
CA GLU A 131 -24.47 -30.33 5.01
C GLU A 131 -25.57 -30.91 4.11
N ALA A 132 -25.97 -30.19 3.06
CA ALA A 132 -26.94 -30.64 2.07
C ALA A 132 -26.33 -31.47 0.92
N GLY A 133 -25.03 -31.79 0.95
CA GLY A 133 -24.33 -32.51 -0.12
C GLY A 133 -24.24 -31.76 -1.45
N LYS A 134 -24.36 -30.43 -1.43
CA LYS A 134 -24.36 -29.56 -2.61
C LYS A 134 -23.00 -28.88 -2.78
N TRP A 135 -22.54 -28.81 -4.02
CA TRP A 135 -21.36 -28.03 -4.37
C TRP A 135 -21.61 -26.53 -4.20
N THR A 136 -20.67 -25.85 -3.53
CA THR A 136 -20.68 -24.39 -3.46
C THR A 136 -20.13 -23.79 -4.75
N ALA A 137 -20.84 -22.82 -5.32
CA ALA A 137 -20.41 -22.15 -6.54
C ALA A 137 -19.01 -21.52 -6.37
N LYS A 138 -18.15 -21.69 -7.37
CA LYS A 138 -16.78 -21.14 -7.39
C LYS A 138 -16.73 -19.63 -7.14
N THR A 139 -17.76 -18.89 -7.54
CA THR A 139 -17.91 -17.45 -7.31
C THR A 139 -18.00 -17.09 -5.82
N VAL A 140 -18.64 -17.93 -5.00
CA VAL A 140 -18.73 -17.74 -3.55
C VAL A 140 -17.35 -17.90 -2.91
N VAL A 141 -16.63 -18.96 -3.27
CA VAL A 141 -15.26 -19.21 -2.78
C VAL A 141 -14.33 -18.07 -3.17
N LYS A 142 -14.35 -17.64 -4.45
CA LYS A 142 -13.59 -16.48 -4.91
C LYS A 142 -13.92 -15.19 -4.15
N SER A 143 -15.20 -14.97 -3.83
CA SER A 143 -15.63 -13.81 -3.04
C SER A 143 -15.08 -13.85 -1.62
N ILE A 144 -15.07 -15.02 -0.97
CA ILE A 144 -14.48 -15.20 0.36
C ILE A 144 -12.98 -14.88 0.31
N THR A 145 -12.22 -15.47 -0.62
CA THR A 145 -10.78 -15.21 -0.78
C THR A 145 -10.48 -13.72 -1.00
N LYS A 146 -11.21 -13.06 -1.90
CA LYS A 146 -11.05 -11.62 -2.16
C LYS A 146 -11.32 -10.76 -0.91
N LYS A 147 -12.35 -11.12 -0.14
CA LYS A 147 -12.72 -10.40 1.09
C LYS A 147 -11.71 -10.66 2.22
N LEU A 148 -11.23 -11.89 2.39
CA LEU A 148 -10.15 -12.24 3.33
C LEU A 148 -8.88 -11.40 3.05
N ALA A 149 -8.49 -11.30 1.78
CA ALA A 149 -7.36 -10.46 1.38
C ALA A 149 -7.58 -8.97 1.73
N SER A 150 -8.82 -8.46 1.66
CA SER A 150 -9.12 -7.06 1.94
C SER A 150 -9.15 -6.70 3.43
N ILE A 151 -9.35 -7.68 4.32
CA ILE A 151 -9.36 -7.48 5.77
C ILE A 151 -8.00 -7.76 6.42
N PHE A 152 -7.04 -8.26 5.63
CA PHE A 152 -5.70 -8.56 6.11
C PHE A 152 -5.07 -7.35 6.81
N ARG A 153 -4.41 -7.64 7.93
CA ARG A 153 -3.59 -6.68 8.67
C ARG A 153 -2.37 -7.44 9.17
N MET A 154 -1.19 -6.84 8.99
CA MET A 154 0.03 -7.36 9.60
C MET A 154 -0.08 -7.21 11.12
N SER A 155 0.01 -8.33 11.84
CA SER A 155 0.18 -8.33 13.30
C SER A 155 1.60 -7.89 13.64
N PRO A 156 1.88 -7.42 14.87
CA PRO A 156 3.25 -7.05 15.26
C PRO A 156 4.28 -8.16 15.04
N ASP A 157 3.93 -9.42 15.37
CA ASP A 157 4.81 -10.57 15.17
C ASP A 157 5.03 -10.87 13.69
N PHE A 158 3.97 -10.82 12.87
CA PHE A 158 4.09 -11.00 11.42
C PHE A 158 4.94 -9.89 10.80
N THR A 159 4.73 -8.64 11.22
CA THR A 159 5.53 -7.49 10.76
C THR A 159 7.01 -7.72 11.07
N ARG A 160 7.34 -8.18 12.29
CA ARG A 160 8.73 -8.43 12.66
C ARG A 160 9.39 -9.47 11.74
N THR A 161 8.79 -10.65 11.59
CA THR A 161 9.37 -11.72 10.76
C THR A 161 9.42 -11.32 9.28
N PHE A 162 8.41 -10.60 8.80
CA PHE A 162 8.37 -10.03 7.46
C PHE A 162 9.50 -9.03 7.20
N LEU A 163 9.76 -8.13 8.14
CA LEU A 163 10.89 -7.21 8.04
C LEU A 163 12.24 -7.93 8.10
N ASP A 164 12.37 -9.01 8.87
CA ASP A 164 13.59 -9.82 8.89
C ASP A 164 13.84 -10.50 7.54
N GLY A 165 12.77 -10.92 6.85
CA GLY A 165 12.85 -11.39 5.47
C GLY A 165 13.34 -10.31 4.51
N LEU A 166 12.84 -9.08 4.63
CA LEU A 166 13.33 -7.93 3.83
C LEU A 166 14.80 -7.60 4.10
N ARG A 167 15.20 -7.67 5.37
CA ARG A 167 16.58 -7.43 5.81
C ARG A 167 17.58 -8.47 5.32
N SER A 168 17.11 -9.62 4.81
CA SER A 168 17.99 -10.60 4.17
C SER A 168 18.62 -10.09 2.86
N VAL A 169 18.03 -9.07 2.22
CA VAL A 169 18.52 -8.47 0.97
C VAL A 169 18.89 -7.00 1.15
N PHE A 170 18.07 -6.24 1.87
CA PHE A 170 18.29 -4.80 2.08
C PHE A 170 18.88 -4.54 3.46
N SER A 171 20.02 -3.85 3.51
CA SER A 171 20.65 -3.49 4.78
C SER A 171 19.92 -2.36 5.51
N ASP A 172 19.18 -1.52 4.78
CA ASP A 172 18.51 -0.34 5.32
C ASP A 172 16.99 -0.50 5.25
N VAL A 173 16.41 -1.09 6.31
CA VAL A 173 14.98 -1.31 6.48
C VAL A 173 14.51 -0.62 7.76
N VAL A 174 13.76 0.47 7.59
CA VAL A 174 13.40 1.44 8.64
C VAL A 174 11.91 1.38 8.94
N ILE A 175 11.55 1.30 10.22
CA ILE A 175 10.19 1.57 10.69
C ILE A 175 10.15 3.04 11.10
N CYS A 176 9.28 3.82 10.48
CA CYS A 176 9.16 5.23 10.77
C CYS A 176 8.45 5.45 12.12
N GLU A 177 8.59 6.62 12.74
CA GLU A 177 7.76 6.99 13.89
C GLU A 177 6.33 7.33 13.47
N GLY A 178 6.19 7.91 12.28
CA GLY A 178 4.94 8.26 11.61
C GLY A 178 4.85 7.65 10.23
N GLU A 179 4.51 8.45 9.21
CA GLU A 179 4.31 7.97 7.85
C GLU A 179 5.63 7.90 7.07
N ALA A 180 5.82 6.82 6.32
CA ALA A 180 7.01 6.60 5.52
C ALA A 180 7.18 7.70 4.47
N ASP A 181 6.11 8.10 3.78
CA ASP A 181 6.14 9.16 2.78
C ASP A 181 6.65 10.51 3.34
N THR A 182 6.28 10.84 4.56
CA THR A 182 6.67 12.06 5.27
C THR A 182 8.12 11.98 5.73
N HIS A 183 8.51 10.83 6.29
CA HIS A 183 9.90 10.59 6.70
C HIS A 183 10.86 10.69 5.51
N ILE A 184 10.49 10.06 4.39
CA ILE A 184 11.29 10.12 3.17
C ILE A 184 11.34 11.55 2.62
N ALA A 185 10.21 12.27 2.57
CA ALA A 185 10.18 13.67 2.12
C ALA A 185 11.14 14.58 2.94
N GLN A 186 11.21 14.39 4.26
CA GLN A 186 12.16 15.12 5.11
C GLN A 186 13.62 14.79 4.78
N SER A 187 13.92 13.52 4.47
CA SER A 187 15.29 13.10 4.10
C SER A 187 15.77 13.76 2.79
N ILE A 188 14.87 13.92 1.82
CA ILE A 188 15.15 14.48 0.49
C ILE A 188 15.54 15.96 0.55
N THR A 189 15.02 16.70 1.54
CA THR A 189 15.37 18.13 1.71
C THR A 189 16.82 18.36 2.13
N LYS A 190 17.52 17.34 2.66
CA LYS A 190 18.89 17.45 3.18
C LYS A 190 19.97 16.97 2.19
N ASN A 191 19.64 16.03 1.33
CA ASN A 191 20.40 15.56 0.17
C ASN A 191 19.37 14.90 -0.75
N PRO A 192 19.32 15.13 -2.07
CA PRO A 192 18.21 14.64 -2.90
C PRO A 192 18.45 13.23 -3.51
N PRO A 193 17.98 12.13 -2.89
CA PRO A 193 17.78 10.86 -3.57
C PRO A 193 16.52 10.89 -4.47
N MET A 194 16.35 9.83 -5.27
CA MET A 194 15.12 9.61 -6.04
C MET A 194 14.10 8.89 -5.15
N LEU A 195 12.86 9.41 -5.10
CA LEU A 195 11.77 8.88 -4.28
C LEU A 195 10.90 7.88 -5.04
N LEU A 196 10.64 6.71 -4.45
CA LEU A 196 9.62 5.76 -4.89
C LEU A 196 8.45 5.75 -3.89
N SER A 197 7.40 6.52 -4.18
CA SER A 197 6.13 6.47 -3.42
C SER A 197 4.93 6.71 -4.34
N LEU A 198 3.83 5.98 -4.09
CA LEU A 198 2.54 6.21 -4.74
C LEU A 198 1.68 7.26 -3.99
N ALA A 199 2.14 7.74 -2.83
CA ALA A 199 1.43 8.74 -2.06
C ALA A 199 1.66 10.14 -2.66
N SER A 200 0.57 10.79 -3.10
CA SER A 200 0.66 12.13 -3.69
C SER A 200 1.01 13.24 -2.67
N ILE A 201 1.18 12.91 -1.38
CA ILE A 201 1.46 13.87 -0.30
C ILE A 201 2.91 14.36 -0.36
N SER A 202 3.82 13.58 -0.94
CA SER A 202 5.24 13.94 -1.09
C SER A 202 5.48 15.22 -1.92
N PHE A 203 4.47 15.70 -2.65
CA PHE A 203 4.53 16.96 -3.41
C PHE A 203 4.33 18.22 -2.59
N GLY A 204 3.70 18.14 -1.40
CA GLY A 204 3.48 19.30 -0.54
C GLY A 204 4.77 19.94 -0.02
N TRP A 205 5.91 19.24 -0.17
CA TRP A 205 7.18 19.54 0.50
C TRP A 205 8.32 19.98 -0.43
N GLN A 206 8.04 20.62 -1.58
CA GLN A 206 9.04 21.23 -2.48
C GLN A 206 10.19 20.29 -2.94
N CYS A 207 9.91 19.01 -3.16
CA CYS A 207 10.91 18.07 -3.69
C CYS A 207 11.24 18.42 -5.17
N ARG A 208 12.43 18.97 -5.43
CA ARG A 208 12.87 19.41 -6.78
C ARG A 208 13.23 18.27 -7.75
N ARG A 209 13.32 17.03 -7.27
CA ARG A 209 13.59 15.83 -8.09
C ARG A 209 12.80 14.63 -7.58
N ILE A 210 11.48 14.70 -7.65
CA ILE A 210 10.66 13.48 -7.54
C ILE A 210 10.70 12.80 -8.91
N ALA A 211 11.44 11.70 -9.02
CA ALA A 211 11.12 10.73 -10.05
C ALA A 211 9.82 10.06 -9.61
N ILE A 212 8.69 10.55 -10.12
CA ILE A 212 7.39 9.92 -9.84
C ILE A 212 7.41 8.61 -10.59
N TYR A 213 7.80 7.55 -9.88
CA TYR A 213 7.74 6.23 -10.45
C TYR A 213 6.30 5.77 -10.49
N TRP A 214 5.70 5.94 -11.66
CA TRP A 214 4.46 5.29 -12.05
C TRP A 214 4.76 3.88 -12.58
N VAL A 215 5.36 3.05 -11.74
CA VAL A 215 5.54 1.61 -11.97
C VAL A 215 5.33 1.04 -10.57
N ILE A 216 4.14 0.55 -10.21
CA ILE A 216 3.73 -0.83 -10.47
C ILE A 216 2.18 -0.97 -10.51
N ALA A 217 1.48 -0.18 -11.32
CA ALA A 217 0.04 -0.40 -11.53
C ALA A 217 -0.33 -0.83 -12.96
N ARG A 218 0.48 -0.46 -13.98
CA ARG A 218 0.20 -0.85 -15.37
C ARG A 218 1.06 -1.99 -15.92
N SER A 219 2.27 -2.20 -15.40
CA SER A 219 3.18 -3.25 -15.92
C SER A 219 3.05 -4.60 -15.20
N LEU A 220 2.15 -4.74 -14.22
CA LEU A 220 1.82 -6.02 -13.58
C LEU A 220 0.54 -6.68 -14.14
N PHE A 221 -0.08 -6.08 -15.17
CA PHE A 221 -1.32 -6.57 -15.79
C PHE A 221 -1.24 -6.72 -17.31
N CYS A 222 -0.06 -7.04 -17.83
CA CYS A 222 0.10 -7.73 -19.11
C CYS A 222 0.81 -9.05 -18.87
#